data_AF-A0A5K0ZUV0-F1
#
_entry.id   AF-A0A5K0ZUV0-F1
#
_cell.length_a   1.000
_cell.length_b   1.000
_cell.length_c   1.000
_cell.angle_alpha   90.00
_cell.angle_beta   90.00
_cell.angle_gamma   90.00
#
_symmetry.space_group_name_H-M   'P 1'
#
loop_
_entity.id
_entity.type
_entity.pdbx_description
1 polymer ?
#
loop_
_entity_poly.entity_id
_entity_poly.type
_entity_poly.pdbx_seq_one_letter_code
_entity_poly.pdbx_strand_id
1 'polypeptide(L)' 'MKSNRLLISVTVMGSAGPLRFLVNADEMVMSVIEQTLKSYAHEGRRPILGTDFNNFLLYCANGVSD' A
#
# COMPACT_ATOMS: atom_id res chain seq x y z
N MET A 1 -1.10 23.95 -10.85
CA MET A 1 -0.18 23.18 -9.99
C MET A 1 0.08 21.85 -10.69
N LYS A 2 1.34 21.42 -10.85
CA LYS A 2 1.64 20.06 -11.35
C LYS A 2 1.22 19.07 -10.27
N SER A 3 0.30 18.15 -10.57
CA SER A 3 0.03 17.01 -9.69
C SER A 3 1.29 16.17 -9.62
N ASN A 4 2.03 16.29 -8.52
CA ASN A 4 3.16 15.41 -8.24
C ASN A 4 2.57 14.05 -7.88
N ARG A 5 2.64 13.10 -8.81
CA ARG A 5 2.04 11.78 -8.65
C ARG A 5 3.13 10.74 -8.44
N LEU A 6 2.85 9.80 -7.56
CA LEU A 6 3.74 8.69 -7.24
C LEU A 6 3.10 7.40 -7.70
N LEU A 7 3.87 6.55 -8.36
CA LEU A 7 3.48 5.18 -8.62
C LEU A 7 3.88 4.34 -7.40
N ILE A 8 2.88 3.84 -6.67
CA ILE A 8 3.09 2.93 -5.55
C ILE A 8 2.85 1.51 -6.01
N SER A 9 3.79 0.61 -5.70
CA SER A 9 3.70 -0.82 -5.95
C SER A 9 3.65 -1.56 -4.63
N VAL A 10 2.50 -2.14 -4.29
CA VAL A 10 2.34 -2.94 -3.07
C VAL A 10 2.48 -4.41 -3.39
N THR A 11 3.39 -5.09 -2.70
CA THR A 11 3.58 -6.53 -2.81
C THR A 11 3.28 -7.19 -1.48
N VAL A 12 2.61 -8.34 -1.54
CA VAL A 12 2.31 -9.18 -0.37
C VAL A 12 2.92 -10.54 -0.66
N MET A 13 3.77 -11.00 0.26
CA MET A 13 4.43 -12.30 0.14
C MET A 13 3.39 -13.41 0.00
N GLY A 14 3.59 -14.30 -0.98
CA GLY A 14 2.67 -15.40 -1.29
C GLY A 14 1.42 -15.00 -2.09
N SER A 15 1.33 -13.74 -2.53
CA SER A 15 0.24 -13.25 -3.39
C SER A 15 0.56 -13.31 -4.88
N ALA A 16 -0.45 -13.07 -5.73
CA ALA A 16 -0.38 -13.22 -7.19
C ALA A 16 0.49 -12.17 -7.91
N GLY A 17 0.97 -11.13 -7.21
CA GLY A 17 1.83 -10.09 -7.78
C GLY A 17 1.62 -8.71 -7.14
N PRO A 18 2.21 -7.63 -7.69
CA PRO A 18 2.02 -6.29 -7.15
C PRO A 18 0.62 -5.72 -7.47
N LEU A 19 0.06 -4.96 -6.53
CA LEU A 19 -0.98 -3.96 -6.79
C LEU A 19 -0.29 -2.63 -7.11
N ARG A 20 -0.78 -1.91 -8.12
CA ARG A 20 -0.17 -0.64 -8.56
C ARG A 20 -1.18 0.48 -8.53
N PHE A 21 -0.81 1.58 -7.89
CA PHE A 21 -1.65 2.76 -7.73
C PHE A 21 -0.88 4.00 -8.12
N LEU A 22 -1.55 4.91 -8.82
CA LEU A 22 -1.04 6.26 -9.04
C LEU A 22 -1.71 7.17 -8.00
N VAL A 23 -0.95 7.66 -7.04
CA VAL A 23 -1.43 8.49 -5.92
C VAL A 23 -0.86 9.89 -6.02
N ASN A 24 -1.49 10.87 -5.36
CA ASN A 24 -0.88 12.19 -5.25
C ASN A 24 0.12 12.19 -4.08
N ALA A 25 1.23 12.92 -4.23
CA ALA A 25 2.30 12.94 -3.24
C ALA A 25 1.91 13.59 -1.90
N ASP A 26 0.84 14.39 -1.89
CA ASP A 26 0.24 15.03 -0.72
C ASP A 26 -0.84 14.16 -0.04
N GLU A 27 -1.15 12.99 -0.59
CA GLU A 27 -2.12 12.06 -0.02
C GLU A 27 -1.56 11.36 1.24
N MET A 28 -2.42 11.16 2.23
CA MET A 28 -2.03 10.45 3.45
C MET A 28 -1.72 8.98 3.16
N VAL A 29 -0.63 8.46 3.73
CA VAL A 29 -0.25 7.04 3.59
C VAL A 29 -1.37 6.11 4.05
N MET A 30 -2.14 6.52 5.06
CA MET A 30 -3.30 5.78 5.58
C MET A 30 -4.34 5.51 4.49
N SER A 31 -4.64 6.51 3.63
CA SER A 31 -5.58 6.37 2.52
C SER A 31 -5.09 5.36 1.48
N VAL A 32 -3.78 5.33 1.22
CA VAL A 32 -3.15 4.35 0.32
C VAL A 32 -3.28 2.92 0.88
N ILE A 33 -3.09 2.74 2.20
CA ILE A 33 -3.25 1.44 2.85
C ILE A 33 -4.71 0.98 2.75
N GLU A 34 -5.68 1.84 3.07
CA GLU A 34 -7.10 1.51 2.93
C GLU A 34 -7.49 1.12 1.50
N GLN A 35 -7.05 1.91 0.51
CA GLN A 35 -7.28 1.61 -0.90
C GLN A 35 -6.69 0.25 -1.28
N THR A 36 -5.47 -0.01 -0.82
CA THR A 36 -4.78 -1.28 -1.04
C THR A 36 -5.57 -2.44 -0.47
N LEU A 37 -6.01 -2.38 0.80
CA LEU A 37 -6.77 -3.46 1.44
C LEU A 37 -8.10 -3.73 0.72
N LYS A 38 -8.80 -2.66 0.32
CA LYS A 38 -10.05 -2.77 -0.46
C LYS A 38 -9.81 -3.43 -1.82
N SER A 39 -8.83 -2.97 -2.59
CA SER A 39 -8.48 -3.57 -3.89
C SER A 39 -8.01 -5.01 -3.76
N TYR A 40 -7.19 -5.30 -2.75
CA TYR A 40 -6.69 -6.64 -2.47
C TYR A 40 -7.82 -7.63 -2.18
N ALA A 41 -8.79 -7.23 -1.35
CA ALA A 41 -9.98 -8.03 -1.05
C ALA A 41 -10.89 -8.18 -2.28
N HIS A 42 -11.08 -7.11 -3.07
CA HIS A 42 -11.87 -7.14 -4.31
C HIS A 42 -11.30 -8.15 -5.31
N GLU A 43 -9.97 -8.19 -5.47
CA GLU A 43 -9.31 -9.16 -6.35
C GLU A 43 -9.29 -10.60 -5.76
N GLY A 44 -9.87 -10.83 -4.59
CA GLY A 44 -9.94 -12.16 -3.97
C GLY A 44 -8.56 -12.74 -3.60
N ARG A 45 -7.56 -11.88 -3.43
CA ARG A 45 -6.16 -12.28 -3.26
C ARG A 45 -5.93 -13.07 -1.97
N ARG A 46 -4.82 -13.82 -1.97
CA ARG A 46 -4.32 -14.63 -0.85
C ARG A 46 -2.90 -14.19 -0.50
N PRO A 47 -2.48 -14.22 0.78
CA PRO A 47 -3.28 -14.55 1.98
C PRO A 47 -4.37 -13.49 2.27
N ILE A 48 -5.40 -13.84 3.05
CA ILE A 48 -6.45 -12.89 3.45
C ILE A 48 -5.83 -11.86 4.39
N LEU A 49 -5.99 -10.58 4.05
CA LEU A 49 -5.63 -9.46 4.91
C LEU A 49 -6.87 -8.97 5.68
N GLY A 50 -6.68 -8.46 6.89
CA GLY A 50 -7.72 -7.74 7.61
C GLY A 50 -8.08 -6.41 6.92
N THR A 51 -9.13 -5.74 7.39
CA THR A 51 -9.61 -4.47 6.82
C THR A 51 -9.18 -3.23 7.60
N ASP A 52 -8.64 -3.41 8.81
CA ASP A 52 -8.22 -2.31 9.67
C ASP A 52 -6.76 -1.92 9.37
N PHE A 53 -6.58 -0.70 8.87
CA PHE A 53 -5.29 -0.13 8.50
C PHE A 53 -4.39 0.13 9.72
N ASN A 54 -4.94 0.23 10.93
CA ASN A 54 -4.15 0.48 12.16
C ASN A 54 -3.28 -0.72 12.55
N ASN A 55 -3.52 -1.89 11.95
CA ASN A 55 -2.72 -3.08 12.19
C ASN A 55 -1.40 -3.11 11.41
N PHE A 56 -1.07 -2.04 10.66
CA PHE A 56 0.14 -1.96 9.85
C PHE A 56 1.11 -0.92 10.42
N LEU A 57 2.39 -1.28 10.45
CA LEU A 57 3.49 -0.38 10.83
C LEU A 57 4.26 0.04 9.58
N LEU A 58 4.67 1.31 9.55
CA LEU A 58 5.51 1.87 8.49
C LEU A 58 6.96 1.84 8.93
N TYR A 59 7.84 1.36 8.04
CA TYR A 59 9.28 1.38 8.24
C TYR A 59 9.97 1.89 6.98
N CYS A 60 11.10 2.56 7.16
CA CYS A 60 12.00 2.89 6.06
C CYS A 60 12.72 1.60 5.63
N ALA A 61 12.53 1.18 4.37
CA ALA A 61 13.14 -0.05 3.85
C ALA A 61 14.68 -0.05 3.96
N ASN A 62 15.30 1.14 3.90
CA ASN A 62 16.75 1.33 3.92
C ASN A 62 17.23 2.12 5.13
N GLY A 63 16.47 2.12 6.24
CA GLY A 63 16.90 2.79 7.46
C GLY A 63 18.17 2.14 8.00
N VAL A 64 19.33 2.78 7.82
CA VAL A 64 20.47 2.52 8.71
C VAL A 64 19.98 2.86 10.11
N SER A 65 20.07 1.87 11.00
CA SER A 65 19.90 2.11 12.43
C SER A 65 21.09 2.95 12.88
N ASP A 66 20.85 4.17 13.36
CA ASP A 66 21.81 4.85 14.22
C ASP A 66 21.84 4.15 15.60
#